data_AF-A0A4Q3TTR1-F1
#
_entry.id   AF-A0A4Q3TTR1-F1
#
_cell.length_a   1.000
_cell.length_b   1.000
_cell.length_c   1.000
_cell.angle_alpha   90.00
_cell.angle_beta   90.00
_cell.angle_gamma   90.00
#
_symmetry.space_group_name_H-M   'P 1'
#
loop_
_entity.id
_entity.type
_entity.pdbx_description
1 polymer ?
#
loop_
_entity_poly.entity_id
_entity_poly.type
_entity_poly.pdbx_seq_one_letter_code
_entity_poly.pdbx_strand_id
1 'polypeptide(L)'
;PDTRAASDVARFRAVRAVMAELAKDLSAEDLSAQSMVDCSPGKWHLAHTSWFFEAMILSEDPEYRPVDPRFQQLFNSYYEALGERVSRDQRGLMTRPSVDEVLAYRREIDRRMAGWLAQGPSSGQQRYLFELGLHHDQQHQELFLMDMMNLMSRSPLDPAAYEVEPRGAPIQATRGGMVAFDAGLVSIGHDGAGFAFDNEGPSHRVWLEPFALAADLVTNGEWIGFIEDGGYSRPDLWLSDGWATVKAEGWTAPLYWRRDNGDWTVMSLTGRGAVDPAAPVRHISFYEADAYARWAGKRLPSEAEWEHAATTAPEGFSNLSGEVWQWTSSAYAPYPGFQPTPGTAAEYNGKFMANQMVLRGGAFATPEGHSRVTYRNFYYPQQRWAFMGLRLAEDAPQRRAAPTDDAQTAGFRRDMVDGLSRDQKAVPPKWFYDAEGSRLFEEITALPEYYPTRQETALLRESAAALTADFGPDAVLVEFGSGASEKTRILLDAVPDLGAYVPLDISETALLDAATRIRADYPGLKVQPVLGDFEHLAPLPDDLPRGRRIGFFPGSTIGNLHPAEAERFLAAARRMLGEGALFILGVDLVKDPAILVAA
;
A
#
# COMPACT_ATOMS: atom_id res chain seq x y z
N PRO A 1 -11.74 -25.52 24.37
CA PRO A 1 -10.93 -24.79 25.38
C PRO A 1 -9.48 -25.28 25.43
N ASP A 2 -9.26 -26.60 25.55
CA ASP A 2 -7.93 -27.22 25.72
C ASP A 2 -6.97 -26.99 24.53
N THR A 3 -7.48 -26.94 23.30
CA THR A 3 -6.66 -26.80 22.09
C THR A 3 -6.06 -25.40 21.90
N ARG A 4 -6.81 -24.34 22.28
CA ARG A 4 -6.34 -22.96 22.15
C ARG A 4 -5.30 -22.62 23.22
N ALA A 5 -5.53 -23.04 24.46
CA ALA A 5 -4.55 -22.86 25.54
C ALA A 5 -3.23 -23.59 25.23
N ALA A 6 -3.30 -24.84 24.76
CA ALA A 6 -2.13 -25.57 24.31
C ALA A 6 -1.39 -24.87 23.15
N SER A 7 -2.14 -24.29 22.20
CA SER A 7 -1.58 -23.51 21.09
C SER A 7 -0.91 -22.21 21.56
N ASP A 8 -1.51 -21.47 22.49
CA ASP A 8 -0.94 -20.23 23.03
C ASP A 8 0.35 -20.50 23.83
N VAL A 9 0.38 -21.57 24.64
CA VAL A 9 1.58 -22.00 25.36
C VAL A 9 2.70 -22.38 24.39
N ALA A 10 2.38 -23.11 23.31
CA ALA A 10 3.35 -23.48 22.30
C ALA A 10 3.92 -22.24 21.58
N ARG A 11 3.05 -21.30 21.19
CA ARG A 11 3.46 -20.05 20.54
C ARG A 11 4.31 -19.17 21.46
N PHE A 12 3.92 -19.03 22.72
CA PHE A 12 4.71 -18.34 23.73
C PHE A 12 6.11 -18.96 23.85
N ARG A 13 6.20 -20.27 24.06
CA ARG A 13 7.50 -20.96 24.16
C ARG A 13 8.35 -20.79 22.89
N ALA A 14 7.74 -20.87 21.71
CA ALA A 14 8.44 -20.69 20.44
C ALA A 14 9.06 -19.29 20.34
N VAL A 15 8.30 -18.23 20.60
CA VAL A 15 8.82 -16.84 20.60
C VAL A 15 9.92 -16.67 21.64
N ARG A 16 9.69 -17.16 22.87
CA ARG A 16 10.63 -16.98 23.99
C ARG A 16 11.97 -17.67 23.81
N ALA A 17 12.00 -18.78 23.06
CA ALA A 17 13.21 -19.56 22.78
C ALA A 17 14.20 -18.83 21.86
N VAL A 18 13.72 -18.00 20.91
CA VAL A 18 14.55 -17.38 19.87
C VAL A 18 15.68 -16.55 20.47
N MET A 19 15.39 -15.62 21.39
CA MET A 19 16.43 -14.74 21.95
C MET A 19 17.46 -15.50 22.79
N ALA A 20 17.04 -16.57 23.48
CA ALA A 20 17.96 -17.42 24.23
C ALA A 20 18.91 -18.18 23.29
N GLU A 21 18.39 -18.65 22.16
CA GLU A 21 19.18 -19.30 21.11
C GLU A 21 20.17 -18.32 20.47
N LEU A 22 19.76 -17.08 20.20
CA LEU A 22 20.64 -16.02 19.69
C LEU A 22 21.76 -15.64 20.68
N ALA A 23 21.55 -15.86 21.99
CA ALA A 23 22.50 -15.51 23.04
C ALA A 23 23.43 -16.67 23.45
N LYS A 24 23.16 -17.91 22.99
CA LYS A 24 23.74 -19.13 23.58
C LYS A 24 25.26 -19.22 23.51
N ASP A 25 25.86 -18.70 22.43
CA ASP A 25 27.30 -18.78 22.15
C ASP A 25 28.05 -17.46 22.47
N LEU A 26 27.33 -16.46 22.99
CA LEU A 26 27.90 -15.18 23.40
C LEU A 26 28.41 -15.25 24.84
N SER A 27 29.55 -14.60 25.10
CA SER A 27 30.16 -14.61 26.43
C SER A 27 29.38 -13.76 27.44
N ALA A 28 29.69 -13.93 28.73
CA ALA A 28 29.10 -13.08 29.76
C ALA A 28 29.51 -11.61 29.60
N GLU A 29 30.71 -11.37 29.07
CA GLU A 29 31.26 -10.06 28.73
C GLU A 29 30.45 -9.40 27.61
N ASP A 30 30.17 -10.13 26.53
CA ASP A 30 29.37 -9.64 25.39
C ASP A 30 27.95 -9.27 25.85
N LEU A 31 27.33 -10.16 26.62
CA LEU A 31 25.96 -9.97 27.09
C LEU A 31 25.83 -8.88 28.18
N SER A 32 26.93 -8.39 28.75
CA SER A 32 26.91 -7.38 29.82
C SER A 32 27.26 -5.97 29.36
N ALA A 33 27.95 -5.82 28.22
CA ALA A 33 28.43 -4.53 27.75
C ALA A 33 27.34 -3.68 27.10
N GLN A 34 27.50 -2.35 27.16
CA GLN A 34 26.69 -1.37 26.43
C GLN A 34 27.61 -0.52 25.56
N SER A 35 27.40 -0.55 24.24
CA SER A 35 28.29 0.06 23.26
C SER A 35 28.00 1.55 22.97
N MET A 36 26.76 1.97 23.17
CA MET A 36 26.26 3.35 23.11
C MET A 36 24.96 3.48 23.90
N VAL A 37 24.52 4.71 24.19
CA VAL A 37 23.30 4.98 24.97
C VAL A 37 22.06 4.35 24.33
N ASP A 38 22.01 4.28 23.00
CA ASP A 38 20.86 3.69 22.33
C ASP A 38 20.81 2.15 22.41
N CYS A 39 21.96 1.50 22.51
CA CYS A 39 22.04 0.05 22.68
C CYS A 39 21.80 -0.33 24.15
N SER A 40 21.30 -1.53 24.40
CA SER A 40 21.22 -2.13 25.73
C SER A 40 22.01 -3.44 25.79
N PRO A 41 22.55 -3.83 26.96
CA PRO A 41 23.24 -5.11 27.10
C PRO A 41 22.37 -6.30 26.72
N GLY A 42 22.95 -7.35 26.12
CA GLY A 42 22.20 -8.55 25.73
C GLY A 42 21.42 -9.20 26.88
N LYS A 43 22.00 -9.24 28.09
CA LYS A 43 21.32 -9.71 29.31
C LYS A 43 20.16 -8.82 29.74
N TRP A 44 20.22 -7.52 29.41
CA TRP A 44 19.11 -6.62 29.66
C TRP A 44 17.92 -6.94 28.75
N HIS A 45 18.12 -7.23 27.46
CA HIS A 45 17.04 -7.68 26.56
C HIS A 45 16.36 -8.97 27.07
N LEU A 46 17.18 -9.96 27.46
CA LEU A 46 16.71 -11.24 27.99
C LEU A 46 15.85 -11.06 29.25
N ALA A 47 16.25 -10.16 30.13
CA ALA A 47 15.51 -9.87 31.35
C ALA A 47 14.28 -8.97 31.09
N HIS A 48 14.42 -7.91 30.30
CA HIS A 48 13.38 -6.92 30.03
C HIS A 48 12.14 -7.53 29.38
N THR A 49 12.32 -8.42 28.41
CA THR A 49 11.19 -9.13 27.80
C THR A 49 10.47 -10.02 28.81
N SER A 50 11.18 -10.58 29.81
CA SER A 50 10.56 -11.32 30.93
C SER A 50 9.83 -10.38 31.89
N TRP A 51 10.44 -9.23 32.18
CA TRP A 51 9.85 -8.16 32.97
C TRP A 51 8.53 -7.69 32.37
N PHE A 52 8.42 -7.57 31.04
CA PHE A 52 7.17 -7.19 30.39
C PHE A 52 6.03 -8.15 30.77
N PHE A 53 6.24 -9.47 30.64
CA PHE A 53 5.22 -10.46 31.02
C PHE A 53 4.92 -10.44 32.53
N GLU A 54 5.95 -10.25 33.36
CA GLU A 54 5.77 -10.15 34.80
C GLU A 54 4.95 -8.94 35.21
N ALA A 55 5.34 -7.75 34.74
CA ALA A 55 4.75 -6.47 35.13
C ALA A 55 3.39 -6.24 34.50
N MET A 56 3.22 -6.58 33.21
CA MET A 56 2.01 -6.26 32.46
C MET A 56 0.91 -7.31 32.60
N ILE A 57 1.27 -8.56 32.92
CA ILE A 57 0.30 -9.67 32.93
C ILE A 57 0.25 -10.35 34.30
N LEU A 58 1.37 -10.90 34.76
CA LEU A 58 1.35 -11.71 36.00
C LEU A 58 1.05 -10.88 37.24
N SER A 59 1.51 -9.63 37.28
CA SER A 59 1.30 -8.71 38.42
C SER A 59 -0.11 -8.12 38.49
N GLU A 60 -0.99 -8.41 37.52
CA GLU A 60 -2.42 -8.05 37.64
C GLU A 60 -3.13 -8.86 38.73
N ASP A 61 -2.62 -10.06 39.05
CA ASP A 61 -3.12 -10.86 40.17
C ASP A 61 -2.69 -10.22 41.51
N PRO A 62 -3.64 -9.79 42.37
CA PRO A 62 -3.31 -9.18 43.66
C PRO A 62 -2.52 -10.09 44.61
N GLU A 63 -2.56 -11.41 44.42
CA GLU A 63 -1.80 -12.37 45.20
C GLU A 63 -0.40 -12.65 44.63
N TYR A 64 -0.08 -12.07 43.45
CA TYR A 64 1.21 -12.26 42.80
C TYR A 64 2.36 -11.74 43.65
N ARG A 65 3.42 -12.54 43.74
CA ARG A 65 4.70 -12.15 44.34
C ARG A 65 5.77 -12.08 43.26
N PRO A 66 6.41 -10.91 43.04
CA PRO A 66 7.51 -10.78 42.09
C PRO A 66 8.61 -11.80 42.34
N VAL A 67 9.26 -12.29 41.29
CA VAL A 67 10.41 -13.21 41.42
C VAL A 67 11.52 -12.54 42.25
N ASP A 68 11.80 -11.27 41.94
CA ASP A 68 12.61 -10.37 42.75
C ASP A 68 12.05 -8.96 42.60
N PRO A 69 11.57 -8.30 43.68
CA PRO A 69 11.01 -6.96 43.59
C PRO A 69 11.97 -5.92 42.98
N ARG A 70 13.29 -6.12 43.09
CA ARG A 70 14.29 -5.20 42.54
C ARG A 70 14.29 -5.23 41.00
N PHE A 71 13.93 -6.36 40.39
CA PHE A 71 13.94 -6.52 38.94
C PHE A 71 12.88 -5.65 38.25
N GLN A 72 11.82 -5.27 38.97
CA GLN A 72 10.81 -4.33 38.48
C GLN A 72 11.40 -2.95 38.17
N GLN A 73 12.35 -2.48 38.98
CA GLN A 73 13.08 -1.23 38.74
C GLN A 73 14.20 -1.39 37.69
N LEU A 74 14.96 -2.49 37.75
CA LEU A 74 16.14 -2.68 36.90
C LEU A 74 15.78 -2.88 35.41
N PHE A 75 14.64 -3.51 35.15
CA PHE A 75 14.25 -3.90 33.80
C PHE A 75 13.04 -3.13 33.26
N ASN A 76 12.54 -2.12 33.98
CA ASN A 76 11.63 -1.14 33.38
C ASN A 76 12.36 -0.33 32.30
N SER A 77 11.81 -0.30 31.09
CA SER A 77 12.38 0.42 29.96
C SER A 77 12.16 1.93 30.08
N TYR A 78 10.89 2.34 30.14
CA TYR A 78 10.44 3.72 30.04
C TYR A 78 9.04 3.95 30.61
N TYR A 79 8.41 2.97 31.27
CA TYR A 79 7.04 3.12 31.78
C TYR A 79 7.07 3.90 33.09
N GLU A 80 6.85 5.21 33.00
CA GLU A 80 6.92 6.11 34.16
C GLU A 80 5.78 5.80 35.14
N ALA A 81 4.62 5.37 34.64
CA ALA A 81 3.50 4.91 35.47
C ALA A 81 3.82 3.65 36.30
N LEU A 82 4.84 2.87 35.93
CA LEU A 82 5.27 1.66 36.64
C LEU A 82 6.42 1.90 37.63
N GLY A 83 6.84 3.16 37.81
CA GLY A 83 7.77 3.58 38.85
C GLY A 83 9.20 3.87 38.36
N GLU A 84 10.10 4.05 39.32
CA GLU A 84 11.50 4.39 39.04
C GLU A 84 12.20 3.33 38.18
N ARG A 85 13.22 3.77 37.43
CA ARG A 85 14.01 2.91 36.55
C ARG A 85 15.48 3.25 36.59
N VAL A 86 16.32 2.28 36.23
CA VAL A 86 17.73 2.55 35.91
C VAL A 86 17.79 3.36 34.62
N SER A 87 18.57 4.46 34.64
CA SER A 87 18.75 5.30 33.47
C SER A 87 19.34 4.50 32.29
N ARG A 88 18.90 4.81 31.07
CA ARG A 88 19.25 4.05 29.87
C ARG A 88 20.77 4.00 29.63
N ASP A 89 21.47 5.10 29.87
CA ASP A 89 22.93 5.25 29.75
C ASP A 89 23.73 4.47 30.81
N GLN A 90 23.06 3.97 31.85
CA GLN A 90 23.70 3.24 32.95
C GLN A 90 23.46 1.72 32.91
N ARG A 91 22.71 1.22 31.91
CA ARG A 91 22.37 -0.22 31.81
C ARG A 91 23.63 -1.10 31.71
N GLY A 92 24.67 -0.66 31.01
CA GLY A 92 25.95 -1.35 30.89
C GLY A 92 26.79 -1.39 32.17
N LEU A 93 26.46 -0.57 33.19
CA LEU A 93 27.14 -0.59 34.48
C LEU A 93 26.55 -1.64 35.44
N MET A 94 25.43 -2.25 35.07
CA MET A 94 24.75 -3.25 35.90
C MET A 94 25.47 -4.60 35.82
N THR A 95 26.51 -4.78 36.64
CA THR A 95 27.20 -6.09 36.77
C THR A 95 26.35 -7.16 37.45
N ARG A 96 25.28 -6.77 38.14
CA ARG A 96 24.25 -7.66 38.69
C ARG A 96 22.85 -7.22 38.24
N PRO A 97 21.91 -8.16 38.02
CA PRO A 97 22.10 -9.62 38.09
C PRO A 97 23.05 -10.15 36.99
N SER A 98 23.67 -11.31 37.27
CA SER A 98 24.51 -12.06 36.32
C SER A 98 23.68 -12.62 35.17
N VAL A 99 24.33 -13.09 34.10
CA VAL A 99 23.65 -13.76 32.99
C VAL A 99 22.88 -14.99 33.48
N ASP A 100 23.47 -15.80 34.38
CA ASP A 100 22.81 -16.98 34.96
C ASP A 100 21.56 -16.61 35.77
N GLU A 101 21.63 -15.54 36.57
CA GLU A 101 20.49 -15.03 37.34
C GLU A 101 19.38 -14.52 36.41
N VAL A 102 19.73 -13.84 35.31
CA VAL A 102 18.79 -13.41 34.27
C VAL A 102 18.13 -14.60 33.57
N LEU A 103 18.90 -15.63 33.21
CA LEU A 103 18.35 -16.84 32.58
C LEU A 103 17.47 -17.64 33.56
N ALA A 104 17.81 -17.64 34.86
CA ALA A 104 16.97 -18.23 35.89
C ALA A 104 15.64 -17.46 36.04
N TYR A 105 15.68 -16.13 36.06
CA TYR A 105 14.51 -15.28 36.05
C TYR A 105 13.62 -15.55 34.82
N ARG A 106 14.24 -15.61 33.63
CA ARG A 106 13.55 -15.92 32.36
C ARG A 106 12.80 -17.25 32.44
N ARG A 107 13.46 -18.32 32.90
CA ARG A 107 12.84 -19.65 33.08
C ARG A 107 11.67 -19.63 34.06
N GLU A 108 11.78 -18.87 35.16
CA GLU A 108 10.71 -18.77 36.15
C GLU A 108 9.50 -18.00 35.61
N ILE A 109 9.72 -16.90 34.88
CA ILE A 109 8.62 -16.19 34.20
C ILE A 109 7.98 -17.08 33.13
N ASP A 110 8.77 -17.81 32.35
CA ASP A 110 8.23 -18.72 31.34
C ASP A 110 7.36 -19.83 31.96
N ARG A 111 7.77 -20.37 33.12
CA ARG A 111 6.98 -21.34 33.90
C ARG A 111 5.66 -20.74 34.38
N ARG A 112 5.69 -19.52 34.95
CA ARG A 112 4.49 -18.83 35.45
C ARG A 112 3.53 -18.46 34.32
N MET A 113 4.05 -17.93 33.22
CA MET A 113 3.25 -17.62 32.03
C MET A 113 2.62 -18.87 31.41
N ALA A 114 3.34 -20.00 31.36
CA ALA A 114 2.74 -21.25 30.89
C ALA A 114 1.56 -21.70 31.79
N GLY A 115 1.68 -21.53 33.11
CA GLY A 115 0.59 -21.78 34.06
C GLY A 115 -0.58 -20.81 33.92
N TRP A 116 -0.31 -19.53 33.66
CA TRP A 116 -1.33 -18.51 33.39
C TRP A 116 -2.07 -18.79 32.06
N LEU A 117 -1.35 -19.10 30.99
CA LEU A 117 -1.92 -19.44 29.68
C LEU A 117 -2.74 -20.72 29.70
N ALA A 118 -2.39 -21.70 30.55
CA ALA A 118 -3.17 -22.92 30.73
C ALA A 118 -4.56 -22.66 31.34
N GLN A 119 -4.72 -21.58 32.12
CA GLN A 119 -6.02 -21.12 32.63
C GLN A 119 -6.81 -20.35 31.56
N GLY A 120 -6.11 -19.78 30.58
CA GLY A 120 -6.66 -19.00 29.48
C GLY A 120 -6.86 -17.53 29.84
N PRO A 121 -6.51 -16.57 28.97
CA PRO A 121 -6.81 -15.15 29.19
C PRO A 121 -8.31 -14.94 29.41
N SER A 122 -8.68 -14.30 30.52
CA SER A 122 -10.08 -14.16 30.96
C SER A 122 -10.82 -12.97 30.33
N SER A 123 -10.08 -12.03 29.72
CA SER A 123 -10.62 -10.83 29.10
C SER A 123 -9.95 -10.51 27.76
N GLY A 124 -10.61 -9.68 26.95
CA GLY A 124 -10.04 -9.16 25.70
C GLY A 124 -8.74 -8.37 25.93
N GLN A 125 -8.65 -7.62 27.02
CA GLN A 125 -7.44 -6.89 27.42
C GLN A 125 -6.29 -7.85 27.72
N GLN A 126 -6.52 -8.90 28.51
CA GLN A 126 -5.48 -9.90 28.80
C GLN A 126 -5.02 -10.63 27.54
N ARG A 127 -5.95 -10.93 26.62
CA ARG A 127 -5.59 -11.49 25.31
C ARG A 127 -4.70 -10.52 24.53
N TYR A 128 -5.08 -9.25 24.47
CA TYR A 128 -4.31 -8.22 23.79
C TYR A 128 -2.92 -8.05 24.40
N LEU A 129 -2.79 -7.96 25.72
CA LEU A 129 -1.49 -7.84 26.40
C LEU A 129 -0.60 -9.05 26.17
N PHE A 130 -1.18 -10.25 26.05
CA PHE A 130 -0.43 -11.44 25.67
C PHE A 130 0.11 -11.34 24.24
N GLU A 131 -0.72 -10.99 23.25
CA GLU A 131 -0.26 -10.79 21.86
C GLU A 131 0.79 -9.67 21.79
N LEU A 132 0.56 -8.55 22.48
CA LEU A 132 1.50 -7.43 22.59
C LEU A 132 2.83 -7.88 23.19
N GLY A 133 2.82 -8.68 24.26
CA GLY A 133 4.03 -9.20 24.88
C GLY A 133 4.85 -10.10 23.95
N LEU A 134 4.19 -10.91 23.10
CA LEU A 134 4.88 -11.69 22.07
C LEU A 134 5.56 -10.79 21.03
N HIS A 135 4.84 -9.78 20.51
CA HIS A 135 5.39 -8.84 19.55
C HIS A 135 6.47 -7.93 20.15
N HIS A 136 6.36 -7.58 21.43
CA HIS A 136 7.39 -6.87 22.18
C HIS A 136 8.68 -7.71 22.31
N ASP A 137 8.57 -9.01 22.63
CA ASP A 137 9.74 -9.90 22.65
C ASP A 137 10.41 -9.95 21.28
N GLN A 138 9.63 -10.07 20.20
CA GLN A 138 10.13 -10.04 18.82
C GLN A 138 10.83 -8.73 18.44
N GLN A 139 10.33 -7.57 18.87
CA GLN A 139 11.05 -6.30 18.70
C GLN A 139 12.41 -6.34 19.40
N HIS A 140 12.46 -6.89 20.61
CA HIS A 140 13.72 -7.03 21.35
C HIS A 140 14.65 -8.10 20.78
N GLN A 141 14.16 -9.09 20.02
CA GLN A 141 15.01 -10.03 19.27
C GLN A 141 15.77 -9.31 18.16
N GLU A 142 15.08 -8.42 17.45
CA GLU A 142 15.70 -7.60 16.42
C GLU A 142 16.70 -6.60 17.01
N LEU A 143 16.31 -5.88 18.07
CA LEU A 143 17.21 -4.94 18.77
C LEU A 143 18.43 -5.65 19.34
N PHE A 144 18.28 -6.88 19.86
CA PHE A 144 19.41 -7.66 20.36
C PHE A 144 20.49 -7.84 19.29
N LEU A 145 20.09 -8.18 18.06
CA LEU A 145 21.01 -8.33 16.94
C LEU A 145 21.66 -7.00 16.53
N MET A 146 20.89 -5.90 16.50
CA MET A 146 21.42 -4.56 16.22
C MET A 146 22.46 -4.14 17.27
N ASP A 147 22.18 -4.40 18.54
CA ASP A 147 23.02 -4.00 19.66
C ASP A 147 24.29 -4.86 19.76
N MET A 148 24.18 -6.17 19.49
CA MET A 148 25.35 -7.05 19.36
C MET A 148 26.23 -6.63 18.18
N MET A 149 25.65 -6.31 17.02
CA MET A 149 26.41 -5.81 15.88
C MET A 149 27.16 -4.52 16.21
N ASN A 150 26.49 -3.57 16.88
CA ASN A 150 27.15 -2.34 17.31
C ASN A 150 28.29 -2.65 18.28
N LEU A 151 28.06 -3.49 19.30
CA LEU A 151 29.08 -3.89 20.26
C LEU A 151 30.31 -4.50 19.58
N MET A 152 30.12 -5.47 18.68
CA MET A 152 31.23 -6.11 17.97
C MET A 152 32.03 -5.10 17.16
N SER A 153 31.37 -4.12 16.55
CA SER A 153 32.05 -3.05 15.79
C SER A 153 32.92 -2.12 16.64
N ARG A 154 32.71 -2.06 17.97
CA ARG A 154 33.53 -1.24 18.89
C ARG A 154 34.83 -1.94 19.28
N SER A 155 34.90 -3.26 19.13
CA SER A 155 36.10 -4.02 19.46
C SER A 155 37.17 -3.83 18.39
N PRO A 156 38.43 -3.55 18.77
CA PRO A 156 39.53 -3.45 17.81
C PRO A 156 39.89 -4.79 17.16
N LEU A 157 39.31 -5.89 17.65
CA LEU A 157 39.52 -7.24 17.11
C LEU A 157 38.53 -7.60 15.99
N ASP A 158 37.56 -6.73 15.70
CA ASP A 158 36.49 -6.98 14.72
C ASP A 158 35.83 -8.40 14.86
N PRO A 159 35.42 -8.83 16.07
CA PRO A 159 34.94 -10.18 16.33
C PRO A 159 33.60 -10.46 15.63
N ALA A 160 33.42 -11.67 15.11
CA ALA A 160 32.11 -12.14 14.67
C ALA A 160 31.24 -12.50 15.89
N ALA A 161 29.98 -12.05 15.91
CA ALA A 161 28.99 -12.53 16.88
C ALA A 161 28.46 -13.93 16.49
N TYR A 162 28.40 -14.21 15.18
CA TYR A 162 27.86 -15.44 14.62
C TYR A 162 28.72 -15.96 13.46
N GLU A 163 28.76 -17.26 13.24
CA GLU A 163 29.42 -17.84 12.07
C GLU A 163 28.67 -17.54 10.76
N VAL A 164 27.34 -17.48 10.85
CA VAL A 164 26.43 -17.21 9.73
C VAL A 164 25.42 -16.15 10.16
N GLU A 165 25.06 -15.25 9.25
CA GLU A 165 24.05 -14.22 9.53
C GLU A 165 22.71 -14.89 9.90
N PRO A 166 22.13 -14.57 11.08
CA PRO A 166 20.89 -15.19 11.55
C PRO A 166 19.69 -14.58 10.80
N ARG A 167 19.53 -14.95 9.53
CA ARG A 167 18.46 -14.47 8.64
C ARG A 167 17.43 -15.55 8.36
N GLY A 168 16.16 -15.16 8.28
CA GLY A 168 15.05 -16.09 8.00
C GLY A 168 14.88 -16.44 6.52
N ALA A 169 15.31 -15.56 5.60
CA ALA A 169 15.13 -15.73 4.16
C ALA A 169 16.33 -15.21 3.36
N PRO A 170 16.63 -15.77 2.17
CA PRO A 170 17.66 -15.25 1.28
C PRO A 170 17.24 -13.91 0.66
N ILE A 171 18.22 -13.11 0.24
CA ILE A 171 17.99 -11.88 -0.53
C ILE A 171 17.36 -12.25 -1.87
N GLN A 172 16.28 -11.57 -2.23
CA GLN A 172 15.61 -11.74 -3.52
C GLN A 172 16.43 -11.09 -4.64
N ALA A 173 16.45 -11.70 -5.82
CA ALA A 173 17.08 -11.14 -7.00
C ALA A 173 16.42 -9.81 -7.41
N THR A 174 17.23 -8.90 -7.95
CA THR A 174 16.76 -7.60 -8.42
C THR A 174 15.79 -7.74 -9.61
N ARG A 175 14.80 -6.86 -9.67
CA ARG A 175 13.78 -6.82 -10.73
C ARG A 175 14.07 -5.74 -11.77
N GLY A 176 14.68 -4.64 -11.35
CA GLY A 176 14.96 -3.45 -12.14
C GLY A 176 13.73 -2.57 -12.40
N GLY A 177 13.99 -1.28 -12.58
CA GLY A 177 12.97 -0.31 -13.00
C GLY A 177 12.15 0.29 -11.85
N MET A 178 11.07 0.97 -12.25
CA MET A 178 10.13 1.65 -11.36
C MET A 178 8.73 1.06 -11.57
N VAL A 179 7.99 0.87 -10.48
CA VAL A 179 6.58 0.48 -10.48
C VAL A 179 5.75 1.74 -10.33
N ALA A 180 4.93 2.06 -11.32
CA ALA A 180 4.12 3.28 -11.37
C ALA A 180 2.73 3.06 -10.78
N PHE A 181 2.20 4.10 -10.13
CA PHE A 181 0.89 4.14 -9.50
C PHE A 181 0.17 5.42 -9.91
N ASP A 182 -1.11 5.28 -10.26
CA ASP A 182 -1.98 6.41 -10.61
C ASP A 182 -2.38 7.23 -9.37
N ALA A 183 -2.85 8.46 -9.61
CA ALA A 183 -3.43 9.28 -8.55
C ALA A 183 -4.71 8.63 -8.00
N GLY A 184 -4.99 8.84 -6.72
CA GLY A 184 -6.27 8.43 -6.16
C GLY A 184 -6.41 8.61 -4.66
N LEU A 185 -7.65 8.46 -4.21
CA LEU A 185 -7.98 8.36 -2.80
C LEU A 185 -7.78 6.91 -2.35
N VAL A 186 -6.81 6.68 -1.48
CA VAL A 186 -6.46 5.35 -0.97
C VAL A 186 -6.76 5.26 0.53
N SER A 187 -6.90 4.05 1.07
CA SER A 187 -6.95 3.81 2.51
C SER A 187 -5.62 3.25 2.99
N ILE A 188 -5.12 3.78 4.11
CA ILE A 188 -3.93 3.26 4.82
C ILE A 188 -4.26 3.06 6.30
N GLY A 189 -3.48 2.21 6.97
CA GLY A 189 -3.61 1.86 8.36
C GLY A 189 -4.42 0.59 8.60
N HIS A 190 -4.30 0.05 9.80
CA HIS A 190 -4.92 -1.19 10.19
C HIS A 190 -6.42 -1.04 10.44
N ASP A 191 -7.24 -1.86 9.78
CA ASP A 191 -8.69 -2.02 9.97
C ASP A 191 -9.12 -3.47 10.25
N GLY A 192 -8.15 -4.39 10.38
CA GLY A 192 -8.41 -5.82 10.54
C GLY A 192 -8.73 -6.26 11.97
N ALA A 193 -9.11 -7.53 12.11
CA ALA A 193 -9.32 -8.18 13.41
C ALA A 193 -8.04 -8.80 14.01
N GLY A 194 -6.93 -8.74 13.27
CA GLY A 194 -5.62 -9.26 13.69
C GLY A 194 -4.94 -8.33 14.70
N PHE A 195 -3.77 -8.75 15.18
CA PHE A 195 -2.94 -7.86 15.98
C PHE A 195 -2.32 -6.75 15.10
N ALA A 196 -2.35 -5.53 15.60
CA ALA A 196 -1.52 -4.43 15.17
C ALA A 196 -1.12 -3.59 16.39
N PHE A 197 0.00 -2.88 16.29
CA PHE A 197 0.29 -1.84 17.27
C PHE A 197 -0.74 -0.72 17.14
N ASP A 198 -1.06 -0.05 18.25
CA ASP A 198 -2.00 1.07 18.27
C ASP A 198 -1.63 2.19 17.27
N ASN A 199 -0.32 2.38 17.05
CA ASN A 199 0.20 3.37 16.10
C ASN A 199 -0.11 3.07 14.62
N GLU A 200 -0.54 1.86 14.28
CA GLU A 200 -0.87 1.43 12.91
C GLU A 200 -2.29 1.85 12.52
N GLY A 201 -3.11 2.33 13.46
CA GLY A 201 -4.51 2.68 13.23
C GLY A 201 -4.95 4.02 13.83
N PRO A 202 -6.22 4.40 13.63
CA PRO A 202 -7.20 3.69 12.79
C PRO A 202 -6.89 3.84 11.29
N SER A 203 -7.42 2.91 10.48
CA SER A 203 -7.43 3.06 9.02
C SER A 203 -8.15 4.34 8.60
N HIS A 204 -7.58 5.07 7.66
CA HIS A 204 -8.07 6.35 7.19
C HIS A 204 -7.70 6.59 5.72
N ARG A 205 -8.37 7.57 5.09
CA ARG A 205 -8.18 7.88 3.67
C ARG A 205 -7.14 8.96 3.47
N VAL A 206 -6.31 8.80 2.45
CA VAL A 206 -5.27 9.75 2.04
C VAL A 206 -5.31 9.89 0.52
N TRP A 207 -5.10 11.09 -0.01
CA TRP A 207 -4.95 11.30 -1.44
C TRP A 207 -3.48 11.13 -1.83
N LEU A 208 -3.20 10.35 -2.87
CA LEU A 208 -1.90 10.21 -3.48
C LEU A 208 -1.93 10.81 -4.89
N GLU A 209 -0.93 11.62 -5.22
CA GLU A 209 -0.63 12.03 -6.60
C GLU A 209 0.07 10.90 -7.35
N PRO A 210 0.16 10.91 -8.70
CA PRO A 210 0.86 9.87 -9.44
C PRO A 210 2.33 9.78 -9.01
N PHE A 211 2.79 8.56 -8.74
CA PHE A 211 4.14 8.30 -8.24
C PHE A 211 4.67 6.98 -8.78
N ALA A 212 5.97 6.75 -8.64
CA ALA A 212 6.57 5.45 -8.89
C ALA A 212 7.58 5.09 -7.80
N LEU A 213 7.65 3.81 -7.44
CA LEU A 213 8.67 3.27 -6.51
C LEU A 213 9.66 2.41 -7.28
N ALA A 214 10.94 2.51 -6.90
CA ALA A 214 11.96 1.58 -7.40
C ALA A 214 11.55 0.14 -7.07
N ALA A 215 11.69 -0.75 -8.04
CA ALA A 215 11.41 -2.17 -7.87
C ALA A 215 12.38 -2.83 -6.87
N ASP A 216 13.57 -2.25 -6.69
CA ASP A 216 14.63 -2.75 -5.82
C ASP A 216 15.04 -1.74 -4.73
N LEU A 217 15.70 -2.25 -3.68
CA LEU A 217 16.40 -1.44 -2.69
C LEU A 217 17.70 -0.88 -3.30
N VAL A 218 18.15 0.26 -2.81
CA VAL A 218 19.46 0.80 -3.19
C VAL A 218 20.57 -0.12 -2.68
N THR A 219 21.54 -0.40 -3.55
CA THR A 219 22.67 -1.30 -3.31
C THR A 219 23.90 -0.58 -2.76
N ASN A 220 24.79 -1.35 -2.15
CA ASN A 220 26.11 -0.89 -1.72
C ASN A 220 26.93 -0.32 -2.89
N GLY A 221 26.85 -0.93 -4.08
CA GLY A 221 27.57 -0.47 -5.27
C GLY A 221 27.10 0.91 -5.73
N GLU A 222 25.78 1.14 -5.75
CA GLU A 222 25.25 2.46 -6.07
C GLU A 222 25.60 3.50 -4.97
N TRP A 223 25.65 3.06 -3.71
CA TRP A 223 26.06 3.91 -2.59
C TRP A 223 27.56 4.30 -2.64
N ILE A 224 28.43 3.38 -3.09
CA ILE A 224 29.84 3.68 -3.36
C ILE A 224 29.92 4.78 -4.43
N GLY A 225 29.09 4.71 -5.48
CA GLY A 225 29.00 5.78 -6.48
C GLY A 225 28.65 7.15 -5.89
N PHE A 226 27.69 7.19 -4.95
CA PHE A 226 27.36 8.41 -4.20
C PHE A 226 28.55 8.94 -3.38
N ILE A 227 29.28 8.06 -2.69
CA ILE A 227 30.47 8.46 -1.93
C ILE A 227 31.56 9.01 -2.87
N GLU A 228 31.82 8.33 -3.98
CA GLU A 228 32.85 8.68 -4.96
C GLU A 228 32.57 9.98 -5.71
N ASP A 229 31.29 10.31 -5.93
CA ASP A 229 30.85 11.62 -6.46
C ASP A 229 30.80 12.72 -5.38
N GLY A 230 31.43 12.48 -4.23
CA GLY A 230 31.57 13.46 -3.16
C GLY A 230 30.29 13.68 -2.35
N GLY A 231 29.38 12.70 -2.28
CA GLY A 231 28.10 12.80 -1.58
C GLY A 231 28.18 13.32 -0.14
N TYR A 232 29.20 12.92 0.63
CA TYR A 232 29.45 13.38 2.00
C TYR A 232 30.20 14.73 2.09
N SER A 233 30.54 15.34 0.96
CA SER A 233 31.27 16.61 0.88
C SER A 233 30.48 17.74 0.22
N ARG A 234 29.28 17.44 -0.30
CA ARG A 234 28.44 18.33 -1.10
C ARG A 234 27.22 18.81 -0.30
N PRO A 235 27.27 19.98 0.36
CA PRO A 235 26.18 20.45 1.23
C PRO A 235 24.85 20.67 0.50
N ASP A 236 24.86 20.89 -0.81
CA ASP A 236 23.68 21.05 -1.67
C ASP A 236 22.77 19.81 -1.68
N LEU A 237 23.29 18.63 -1.34
CA LEU A 237 22.55 17.38 -1.30
C LEU A 237 21.78 17.16 0.01
N TRP A 238 22.15 17.86 1.08
CA TRP A 238 21.72 17.54 2.44
C TRP A 238 20.68 18.52 2.97
N LEU A 239 19.75 18.01 3.78
CA LEU A 239 19.01 18.85 4.72
C LEU A 239 19.98 19.56 5.67
N SER A 240 19.61 20.76 6.13
CA SER A 240 20.47 21.58 7.00
C SER A 240 20.92 20.81 8.26
N ASP A 241 20.00 20.16 8.97
CA ASP A 241 20.33 19.39 10.18
C ASP A 241 21.16 18.14 9.86
N GLY A 242 20.91 17.52 8.70
CA GLY A 242 21.73 16.44 8.18
C GLY A 242 23.18 16.87 7.93
N TRP A 243 23.37 18.01 7.26
CA TRP A 243 24.70 18.56 7.02
C TRP A 243 25.43 18.97 8.31
N ALA A 244 24.70 19.54 9.28
CA ALA A 244 25.25 19.84 10.60
C ALA A 244 25.73 18.55 11.29
N THR A 245 24.93 17.49 11.23
CA THR A 245 25.24 16.18 11.82
C THR A 245 26.45 15.52 11.15
N VAL A 246 26.47 15.45 9.82
CA VAL A 246 27.61 14.92 9.03
C VAL A 246 28.92 15.58 9.44
N LYS A 247 28.93 16.91 9.58
CA LYS A 247 30.12 17.65 10.01
C LYS A 247 30.49 17.41 11.47
N ALA A 248 29.50 17.37 12.36
CA ALA A 248 29.73 17.20 13.80
C ALA A 248 30.29 15.81 14.13
N GLU A 249 29.82 14.78 13.43
CA GLU A 249 30.20 13.39 13.66
C GLU A 249 31.25 12.85 12.68
N GLY A 250 31.59 13.62 11.64
CA GLY A 250 32.61 13.23 10.65
C GLY A 250 32.20 12.06 9.75
N TRP A 251 30.92 11.99 9.36
CA TRP A 251 30.42 10.90 8.52
C TRP A 251 31.02 10.97 7.11
N THR A 252 31.47 9.83 6.59
CA THR A 252 32.08 9.69 5.26
C THR A 252 31.62 8.47 4.47
N ALA A 253 30.86 7.58 5.11
CA ALA A 253 30.30 6.34 4.60
C ALA A 253 29.22 5.85 5.58
N PRO A 254 28.36 4.87 5.21
CA PRO A 254 27.42 4.21 6.13
C PRO A 254 28.10 3.72 7.41
N LEU A 255 27.33 3.56 8.48
CA LEU A 255 27.90 3.13 9.75
C LEU A 255 28.51 1.72 9.59
N TYR A 256 29.67 1.53 10.24
CA TYR A 256 30.51 0.32 10.20
C TYR A 256 31.40 0.13 8.97
N TRP A 257 31.29 0.99 7.96
CA TRP A 257 32.19 0.99 6.82
C TRP A 257 33.53 1.64 7.17
N ARG A 258 34.61 1.11 6.61
CA ARG A 258 35.92 1.76 6.61
C ARG A 258 36.68 1.42 5.34
N ARG A 259 37.67 2.25 5.00
CA ARG A 259 38.63 1.93 3.92
C ARG A 259 39.84 1.22 4.51
N ASP A 260 40.06 -0.03 4.11
CA ASP A 260 41.25 -0.81 4.46
C ASP A 260 42.04 -1.08 3.17
N ASN A 261 43.30 -0.64 3.11
CA ASN A 261 44.19 -0.81 1.93
C ASN A 261 43.61 -0.32 0.59
N GLY A 262 42.69 0.66 0.63
CA GLY A 262 42.04 1.23 -0.55
C GLY A 262 40.64 0.68 -0.83
N ASP A 263 40.31 -0.49 -0.29
CA ASP A 263 39.02 -1.17 -0.48
C ASP A 263 38.04 -0.87 0.65
N TRP A 264 36.74 -0.91 0.35
CA TRP A 264 35.68 -0.78 1.35
C TRP A 264 35.47 -2.10 2.09
N THR A 265 35.57 -2.05 3.42
CA THR A 265 35.19 -3.14 4.32
C THR A 265 34.05 -2.71 5.23
N VAL A 266 33.24 -3.67 5.67
CA VAL A 266 32.08 -3.43 6.54
C VAL A 266 32.07 -4.45 7.66
N MET A 267 31.73 -4.00 8.87
CA MET A 267 31.43 -4.92 9.97
C MET A 267 30.02 -5.47 9.78
N SER A 268 29.84 -6.79 9.92
CA SER A 268 28.53 -7.43 10.04
C SER A 268 28.45 -8.28 11.31
N LEU A 269 27.32 -8.94 11.51
CA LEU A 269 27.16 -9.96 12.55
C LEU A 269 28.15 -11.14 12.42
N THR A 270 28.72 -11.35 11.24
CA THR A 270 29.71 -12.39 10.95
C THR A 270 31.15 -11.86 10.92
N GLY A 271 31.39 -10.69 11.50
CA GLY A 271 32.70 -10.04 11.54
C GLY A 271 32.92 -9.12 10.35
N ARG A 272 34.16 -8.62 10.22
CA ARG A 272 34.50 -7.68 9.15
C ARG A 272 34.85 -8.40 7.85
N GLY A 273 34.26 -7.95 6.75
CA GLY A 273 34.53 -8.45 5.42
C GLY A 273 34.53 -7.34 4.37
N ALA A 274 34.80 -7.72 3.11
CA ALA A 274 34.62 -6.83 1.97
C ALA A 274 33.14 -6.45 1.82
N VAL A 275 32.88 -5.22 1.38
CA VAL A 275 31.52 -4.80 1.01
C VAL A 275 31.08 -5.57 -0.24
N ASP A 276 29.95 -6.27 -0.16
CA ASP A 276 29.29 -6.84 -1.34
C ASP A 276 28.54 -5.73 -2.09
N PRO A 277 28.95 -5.34 -3.31
CA PRO A 277 28.32 -4.26 -4.05
C PRO A 277 26.87 -4.57 -4.48
N ALA A 278 26.46 -5.84 -4.55
CA ALA A 278 25.12 -6.22 -4.96
C ALA A 278 24.10 -6.23 -3.81
N ALA A 279 24.57 -6.28 -2.56
CA ALA A 279 23.70 -6.29 -1.39
C ALA A 279 23.07 -4.90 -1.16
N PRO A 280 21.84 -4.81 -0.61
CA PRO A 280 21.24 -3.55 -0.20
C PRO A 280 22.10 -2.81 0.82
N VAL A 281 22.14 -1.48 0.71
CA VAL A 281 22.82 -0.64 1.69
C VAL A 281 22.10 -0.70 3.05
N ARG A 282 22.89 -0.81 4.11
CA ARG A 282 22.42 -0.90 5.50
C ARG A 282 23.11 0.14 6.38
N HIS A 283 22.51 0.42 7.52
CA HIS A 283 23.05 1.29 8.58
C HIS A 283 23.27 2.75 8.14
N ILE A 284 22.30 3.26 7.39
CA ILE A 284 22.22 4.66 6.99
C ILE A 284 21.15 5.40 7.79
N SER A 285 21.41 6.68 8.06
CA SER A 285 20.46 7.61 8.68
C SER A 285 19.38 8.05 7.68
N PHE A 286 18.31 8.66 8.19
CA PHE A 286 17.33 9.33 7.34
C PHE A 286 18.00 10.43 6.51
N TYR A 287 18.92 11.19 7.11
CA TYR A 287 19.65 12.26 6.42
C TYR A 287 20.50 11.74 5.26
N GLU A 288 21.19 10.61 5.46
CA GLU A 288 21.93 9.92 4.40
C GLU A 288 20.99 9.44 3.29
N ALA A 289 19.88 8.78 3.65
CA ALA A 289 18.92 8.24 2.69
C ALA A 289 18.31 9.34 1.81
N ASP A 290 17.93 10.46 2.43
CA ASP A 290 17.36 11.62 1.77
C ASP A 290 18.39 12.37 0.90
N ALA A 291 19.65 12.51 1.37
CA ALA A 291 20.72 13.09 0.55
C ALA A 291 21.07 12.24 -0.66
N TYR A 292 21.11 10.91 -0.49
CA TYR A 292 21.29 9.98 -1.59
C TYR A 292 20.14 10.08 -2.60
N ALA A 293 18.89 10.12 -2.13
CA ALA A 293 17.73 10.26 -3.02
C ALA A 293 17.81 11.53 -3.86
N ARG A 294 18.19 12.68 -3.28
CA ARG A 294 18.42 13.92 -4.03
C ARG A 294 19.54 13.80 -5.05
N TRP A 295 20.66 13.19 -4.68
CA TRP A 295 21.77 12.94 -5.59
C TRP A 295 21.35 12.10 -6.80
N ALA A 296 20.52 11.09 -6.57
CA ALA A 296 19.96 10.24 -7.62
C ALA A 296 18.86 10.93 -8.47
N GLY A 297 18.51 12.20 -8.18
CA GLY A 297 17.44 12.93 -8.85
C GLY A 297 16.04 12.42 -8.49
N LYS A 298 15.89 11.78 -7.33
CA LYS A 298 14.66 11.15 -6.82
C LYS A 298 14.31 11.67 -5.43
N ARG A 299 13.39 10.99 -4.74
CA ARG A 299 13.00 11.27 -3.35
C ARG A 299 12.77 9.97 -2.58
N LEU A 300 12.54 10.08 -1.27
CA LEU A 300 11.99 8.99 -0.46
C LEU A 300 10.46 8.91 -0.66
N PRO A 301 9.86 7.71 -0.66
CA PRO A 301 8.40 7.57 -0.65
C PRO A 301 7.85 8.09 0.68
N SER A 302 6.63 8.64 0.67
CA SER A 302 5.86 8.78 1.91
C SER A 302 5.47 7.40 2.44
N GLU A 303 5.14 7.30 3.73
CA GLU A 303 4.65 6.03 4.29
C GLU A 303 3.35 5.55 3.63
N ALA A 304 2.52 6.49 3.16
CA ALA A 304 1.27 6.19 2.47
C ALA A 304 1.50 5.62 1.06
N GLU A 305 2.43 6.20 0.30
CA GLU A 305 2.87 5.68 -1.00
C GLU A 305 3.45 4.28 -0.88
N TRP A 306 4.32 4.07 0.11
CA TRP A 306 4.91 2.76 0.38
C TRP A 306 3.85 1.72 0.74
N GLU A 307 2.92 2.06 1.63
CA GLU A 307 1.88 1.15 2.09
C GLU A 307 0.88 0.81 0.97
N HIS A 308 0.51 1.80 0.16
CA HIS A 308 -0.34 1.58 -1.01
C HIS A 308 0.33 0.62 -1.99
N ALA A 309 1.59 0.90 -2.36
CA ALA A 309 2.36 0.06 -3.27
C ALA A 309 2.54 -1.37 -2.76
N ALA A 310 2.85 -1.52 -1.47
CA ALA A 310 3.00 -2.81 -0.83
C ALA A 310 1.69 -3.61 -0.75
N THR A 311 0.55 -2.93 -0.69
CA THR A 311 -0.79 -3.54 -0.67
C THR A 311 -1.25 -3.95 -2.07
N THR A 312 -1.05 -3.10 -3.07
CA THR A 312 -1.69 -3.26 -4.39
C THR A 312 -0.85 -3.95 -5.44
N ALA A 313 0.49 -3.89 -5.33
CA ALA A 313 1.40 -4.50 -6.31
C ALA A 313 2.66 -5.11 -5.65
N PRO A 314 2.54 -5.93 -4.59
CA PRO A 314 3.70 -6.48 -3.87
C PRO A 314 4.66 -7.29 -4.76
N GLU A 315 4.14 -7.95 -5.80
CA GLU A 315 4.91 -8.73 -6.77
C GLU A 315 5.81 -7.87 -7.68
N GLY A 316 5.57 -6.55 -7.74
CA GLY A 316 6.40 -5.61 -8.48
C GLY A 316 7.76 -5.35 -7.84
N PHE A 317 7.98 -5.77 -6.60
CA PHE A 317 9.14 -5.40 -5.80
C PHE A 317 10.01 -6.62 -5.44
N SER A 318 11.33 -6.43 -5.41
CA SER A 318 12.26 -7.33 -4.72
C SER A 318 12.52 -6.79 -3.32
N ASN A 319 12.65 -7.67 -2.34
CA ASN A 319 12.99 -7.32 -0.96
C ASN A 319 12.07 -6.20 -0.42
N LEU A 320 10.77 -6.26 -0.77
CA LEU A 320 9.77 -5.32 -0.28
C LEU A 320 9.72 -5.32 1.25
N SER A 321 9.90 -6.51 1.83
CA SER A 321 10.01 -6.73 3.26
C SER A 321 11.13 -7.72 3.59
N GLY A 322 11.63 -7.66 4.84
CA GLY A 322 12.50 -8.71 5.39
C GLY A 322 13.96 -8.62 4.99
N GLU A 323 14.44 -7.42 4.62
CA GLU A 323 15.85 -7.20 4.28
C GLU A 323 16.42 -5.99 5.03
N VAL A 324 15.82 -4.80 4.83
CA VAL A 324 16.09 -3.59 5.60
C VAL A 324 14.82 -2.82 5.88
N TRP A 325 14.77 -2.13 7.03
CA TRP A 325 13.80 -1.07 7.24
C TRP A 325 14.05 0.07 6.26
N GLN A 326 13.03 0.44 5.50
CA GLN A 326 13.13 1.44 4.43
C GLN A 326 12.68 2.79 4.97
N TRP A 327 13.59 3.78 4.99
CA TRP A 327 13.25 5.15 5.33
C TRP A 327 12.15 5.71 4.41
N THR A 328 11.15 6.35 5.02
CA THR A 328 10.12 7.12 4.31
C THR A 328 10.31 8.62 4.58
N SER A 329 9.68 9.47 3.78
CA SER A 329 9.62 10.92 4.01
C SER A 329 8.61 11.34 5.09
N SER A 330 7.87 10.39 5.67
CA SER A 330 6.84 10.67 6.67
C SER A 330 7.42 10.78 8.08
N ALA A 331 7.05 11.85 8.79
CA ALA A 331 7.28 11.96 10.22
C ALA A 331 6.42 10.93 10.98
N TYR A 332 6.94 10.39 12.08
CA TYR A 332 6.19 9.52 12.97
C TYR A 332 5.20 10.35 13.81
N ALA A 333 4.01 10.54 13.23
CA ALA A 333 2.89 11.27 13.80
C ALA A 333 1.68 10.34 14.02
N PRO A 334 0.75 10.69 14.93
CA PRO A 334 -0.50 9.94 15.08
C PRO A 334 -1.32 9.98 13.79
N TYR A 335 -1.90 8.84 13.41
CA TYR A 335 -2.95 8.85 12.39
C TYR A 335 -4.19 9.61 12.88
N PRO A 336 -5.02 10.17 11.98
CA PRO A 336 -6.26 10.83 12.36
C PRO A 336 -7.15 9.90 13.18
N GLY A 337 -7.49 10.31 14.40
CA GLY A 337 -8.30 9.52 15.32
C GLY A 337 -7.54 8.50 16.16
N PHE A 338 -6.20 8.48 16.10
CA PHE A 338 -5.36 7.66 16.97
C PHE A 338 -5.71 7.88 18.45
N GLN A 339 -5.82 6.78 19.19
CA GLN A 339 -5.90 6.76 20.64
C GLN A 339 -4.89 5.72 21.15
N PRO A 340 -4.09 6.05 22.19
CA PRO A 340 -3.17 5.08 22.76
C PRO A 340 -3.93 3.91 23.36
N THR A 341 -3.30 2.73 23.36
CA THR A 341 -3.81 1.56 24.09
C THR A 341 -4.15 1.94 25.55
N PRO A 342 -5.31 1.54 26.10
CA PRO A 342 -5.65 1.88 27.49
C PRO A 342 -4.79 1.11 28.51
N GLY A 343 -4.68 1.67 29.72
CA GLY A 343 -4.06 1.00 30.87
C GLY A 343 -2.54 1.09 30.90
N THR A 344 -1.89 0.08 31.45
CA THR A 344 -0.42 0.04 31.69
C THR A 344 0.40 0.10 30.39
N ALA A 345 -0.18 -0.28 29.25
CA ALA A 345 0.45 -0.20 27.93
C ALA A 345 0.26 1.15 27.21
N ALA A 346 -0.36 2.17 27.83
CA ALA A 346 -0.63 3.46 27.19
C ALA A 346 0.62 4.24 26.76
N GLU A 347 1.76 3.93 27.38
CA GLU A 347 3.04 4.57 27.08
C GLU A 347 3.83 3.89 25.95
N TYR A 348 3.28 2.84 25.31
CA TYR A 348 4.03 2.00 24.37
C TYR A 348 4.49 2.79 23.13
N ASN A 349 3.59 3.54 22.48
CA ASN A 349 3.87 4.22 21.22
C ASN A 349 3.61 5.73 21.25
N GLY A 350 2.44 6.16 21.73
CA GLY A 350 1.95 7.53 21.53
C GLY A 350 2.90 8.64 22.01
N LYS A 351 3.64 8.42 23.11
CA LYS A 351 4.58 9.42 23.65
C LYS A 351 5.83 9.65 22.79
N PHE A 352 6.08 8.79 21.81
CA PHE A 352 7.24 8.84 20.91
C PHE A 352 6.93 9.52 19.56
N MET A 353 5.68 9.97 19.34
CA MET A 353 5.21 10.58 18.10
C MET A 353 5.66 12.04 17.92
N ALA A 354 6.97 12.29 18.05
CA ALA A 354 7.62 13.57 17.79
C ALA A 354 9.09 13.35 17.40
N ASN A 355 9.60 14.17 16.47
CA ASN A 355 11.01 14.22 16.05
C ASN A 355 11.60 12.92 15.46
N GLN A 356 10.76 11.96 15.07
CA GLN A 356 11.18 10.69 14.49
C GLN A 356 10.57 10.52 13.11
N MET A 357 11.20 9.69 12.27
CA MET A 357 10.74 9.40 10.91
C MET A 357 10.31 7.94 10.81
N VAL A 358 9.32 7.65 9.96
CA VAL A 358 8.78 6.31 9.78
C VAL A 358 9.65 5.48 8.84
N LEU A 359 9.83 4.21 9.20
CA LEU A 359 10.38 3.18 8.31
C LEU A 359 9.40 2.03 8.15
N ARG A 360 9.46 1.38 6.97
CA ARG A 360 8.57 0.28 6.59
C ARG A 360 9.35 -0.96 6.11
N GLY A 361 8.67 -2.10 6.02
CA GLY A 361 9.18 -3.33 5.39
C GLY A 361 9.85 -4.37 6.30
N GLY A 362 10.42 -4.00 7.45
CA GLY A 362 11.16 -4.96 8.26
C GLY A 362 12.54 -5.30 7.70
N ALA A 363 13.42 -5.80 8.56
CA ALA A 363 14.78 -6.21 8.22
C ALA A 363 14.93 -7.74 8.15
N PHE A 364 16.10 -8.23 7.69
CA PHE A 364 16.42 -9.66 7.70
C PHE A 364 16.36 -10.29 9.11
N ALA A 365 16.51 -9.45 10.13
CA ALA A 365 16.47 -9.79 11.54
C ALA A 365 15.05 -9.70 12.15
N THR A 366 14.07 -9.17 11.42
CA THR A 366 12.68 -9.10 11.88
C THR A 366 12.06 -10.49 11.89
N PRO A 367 11.54 -10.99 13.03
CA PRO A 367 11.02 -12.36 13.11
C PRO A 367 9.85 -12.65 12.15
N GLU A 368 9.77 -13.90 11.68
CA GLU A 368 8.65 -14.34 10.84
C GLU A 368 7.30 -14.14 11.56
N GLY A 369 6.30 -13.63 10.82
CA GLY A 369 4.99 -13.29 11.37
C GLY A 369 4.96 -12.01 12.23
N HIS A 370 6.08 -11.31 12.40
CA HIS A 370 6.12 -10.01 13.06
C HIS A 370 5.76 -8.86 12.10
N SER A 371 6.21 -8.90 10.84
CA SER A 371 5.98 -7.81 9.90
C SER A 371 4.53 -7.75 9.41
N ARG A 372 4.06 -6.53 9.14
CA ARG A 372 2.76 -6.21 8.52
C ARG A 372 2.99 -5.08 7.52
N VAL A 373 2.16 -4.98 6.48
CA VAL A 373 2.23 -3.85 5.53
C VAL A 373 1.96 -2.51 6.25
N THR A 374 1.07 -2.52 7.24
CA THR A 374 0.72 -1.37 8.09
C THR A 374 1.75 -1.07 9.19
N TYR A 375 2.78 -1.91 9.38
CA TYR A 375 3.73 -1.76 10.48
C TYR A 375 4.54 -0.47 10.34
N ARG A 376 4.55 0.34 11.41
CA ARG A 376 5.29 1.62 11.46
C ARG A 376 6.45 1.51 12.45
N ASN A 377 7.65 1.27 11.94
CA ASN A 377 8.86 1.44 12.75
C ASN A 377 9.26 2.91 12.75
N PHE A 378 9.99 3.36 13.76
CA PHE A 378 10.36 4.76 13.89
C PHE A 378 11.70 4.92 14.61
N TYR A 379 12.52 5.85 14.11
CA TYR A 379 13.80 6.23 14.70
C TYR A 379 14.03 7.73 14.50
N TYR A 380 14.92 8.31 15.30
CA TYR A 380 15.36 9.68 15.10
C TYR A 380 16.18 9.79 13.81
N PRO A 381 16.07 10.92 13.07
CA PRO A 381 16.68 11.08 11.75
C PRO A 381 18.17 10.76 11.67
N GLN A 382 18.94 11.05 12.72
CA GLN A 382 20.39 10.86 12.79
C GLN A 382 20.83 9.44 13.16
N GLN A 383 19.91 8.57 13.59
CA GLN A 383 20.26 7.24 14.09
C GLN A 383 20.60 6.30 12.93
N ARG A 384 21.60 5.43 13.13
CA ARG A 384 22.21 4.61 12.07
C ARG A 384 22.45 3.14 12.43
N TRP A 385 22.43 2.77 13.71
CA TRP A 385 22.84 1.42 14.14
C TRP A 385 21.84 0.33 13.75
N ALA A 386 20.56 0.68 13.62
CA ALA A 386 19.52 -0.24 13.17
C ALA A 386 19.72 -0.66 11.70
N PHE A 387 19.11 -1.77 11.30
CA PHE A 387 19.16 -2.33 9.94
C PHE A 387 18.32 -1.50 8.95
N MET A 388 18.74 -0.26 8.70
CA MET A 388 18.01 0.74 7.93
C MET A 388 18.68 0.97 6.58
N GLY A 389 17.86 1.03 5.54
CA GLY A 389 18.23 1.30 4.16
C GLY A 389 17.17 2.17 3.50
N LEU A 390 17.09 2.13 2.17
CA LEU A 390 16.11 2.93 1.43
C LEU A 390 15.64 2.26 0.14
N ARG A 391 14.46 2.70 -0.28
CA ARG A 391 13.88 2.51 -1.61
C ARG A 391 13.55 3.88 -2.17
N LEU A 392 13.89 4.12 -3.43
CA LEU A 392 13.64 5.41 -4.06
C LEU A 392 12.19 5.49 -4.56
N ALA A 393 11.66 6.71 -4.56
CA ALA A 393 10.43 7.06 -5.23
C ALA A 393 10.66 8.29 -6.13
N GLU A 394 9.80 8.46 -7.13
CA GLU A 394 9.76 9.65 -7.97
C GLU A 394 8.31 10.03 -8.26
N ASP A 395 8.08 11.32 -8.49
CA ASP A 395 6.79 11.78 -8.98
C ASP A 395 6.65 11.30 -10.43
N ALA A 396 5.57 10.58 -10.72
CA ALA A 396 5.25 10.29 -12.10
C ALA A 396 4.75 11.59 -12.72
N PRO A 397 5.15 11.94 -13.96
CA PRO A 397 4.57 13.08 -14.63
C PRO A 397 3.06 12.89 -14.60
N GLN A 398 2.34 13.84 -13.99
CA GLN A 398 0.90 13.90 -14.12
C GLN A 398 0.64 13.74 -15.61
N ARG A 399 -0.03 12.66 -16.02
CA ARG A 399 -0.70 12.68 -17.32
C ARG A 399 -1.56 13.92 -17.20
N ARG A 400 -1.15 15.01 -17.85
CA ARG A 400 -2.05 16.13 -18.07
C ARG A 400 -3.29 15.44 -18.58
N ALA A 401 -4.37 15.47 -17.80
CA ALA A 401 -5.68 15.19 -18.36
C ALA A 401 -5.67 15.95 -19.67
N ALA A 402 -5.93 15.25 -20.78
CA ALA A 402 -6.09 15.92 -22.07
C ALA A 402 -6.92 17.17 -21.76
N PRO A 403 -6.44 18.38 -22.13
CA PRO A 403 -7.00 19.62 -21.63
C PRO A 403 -8.51 19.49 -21.68
N THR A 404 -9.13 19.41 -20.50
CA THR A 404 -10.57 19.26 -20.38
C THR A 404 -11.13 20.38 -21.23
N ASP A 405 -11.82 20.04 -22.32
CA ASP A 405 -12.32 21.02 -23.26
C ASP A 405 -13.05 22.09 -22.44
N ASP A 406 -12.62 23.35 -22.54
CA ASP A 406 -13.21 24.46 -21.78
C ASP A 406 -14.74 24.48 -21.99
N ALA A 407 -15.21 23.99 -23.14
CA ALA A 407 -16.61 23.81 -23.45
C ALA A 407 -17.31 22.74 -22.58
N GLN A 408 -16.67 21.59 -22.32
CA GLN A 408 -17.21 20.51 -21.48
C GLN A 408 -17.27 20.94 -20.01
N THR A 409 -16.23 21.61 -19.51
CA THR A 409 -16.20 22.16 -18.14
C THR A 409 -17.27 23.24 -17.96
N ALA A 410 -17.42 24.13 -18.94
CA ALA A 410 -18.49 25.12 -18.94
C ALA A 410 -19.88 24.46 -19.02
N GLY A 411 -20.02 23.35 -19.77
CA GLY A 411 -21.22 22.53 -19.84
C GLY A 411 -21.61 21.94 -18.48
N PHE A 412 -20.68 21.21 -17.85
CA PHE A 412 -20.88 20.62 -16.52
C PHE A 412 -21.32 21.68 -15.51
N ARG A 413 -20.61 22.82 -15.47
CA ARG A 413 -20.95 23.90 -14.55
C ARG A 413 -22.37 24.44 -14.78
N ARG A 414 -22.77 24.67 -16.03
CA ARG A 414 -24.12 25.14 -16.35
C ARG A 414 -25.17 24.12 -15.88
N ASP A 415 -24.99 22.85 -16.23
CA ASP A 415 -25.91 21.77 -15.88
C ASP A 415 -26.08 21.61 -14.36
N MET A 416 -24.97 21.70 -13.60
CA MET A 416 -25.01 21.64 -12.13
C MET A 416 -25.75 22.85 -11.54
N VAL A 417 -25.45 24.06 -12.03
CA VAL A 417 -26.11 25.28 -11.54
C VAL A 417 -27.61 25.26 -11.87
N ASP A 418 -27.97 24.98 -13.12
CA ASP A 418 -29.37 24.95 -13.57
C ASP A 418 -30.17 23.86 -12.84
N GLY A 419 -29.57 22.69 -12.66
CA GLY A 419 -30.18 21.54 -12.01
C GLY A 419 -30.41 21.71 -10.51
N LEU A 420 -29.41 22.23 -9.80
CA LEU A 420 -29.45 22.43 -8.35
C LEU A 420 -30.23 23.68 -7.93
N SER A 421 -30.49 24.60 -8.88
CA SER A 421 -31.31 25.81 -8.67
C SER A 421 -32.82 25.57 -8.81
N ARG A 422 -33.26 24.40 -9.27
CA ARG A 422 -34.68 24.02 -9.35
C ARG A 422 -35.26 23.69 -7.97
N ASP A 423 -36.56 23.94 -7.78
CA ASP A 423 -37.29 23.55 -6.57
C ASP A 423 -37.17 22.04 -6.29
N GLN A 424 -37.35 21.23 -7.35
CA GLN A 424 -36.98 19.82 -7.36
C GLN A 424 -35.61 19.67 -8.04
N LYS A 425 -34.58 19.50 -7.23
CA LYS A 425 -33.19 19.37 -7.69
C LYS A 425 -33.03 18.15 -8.57
N ALA A 426 -32.43 18.33 -9.73
CA ALA A 426 -32.13 17.26 -10.67
C ALA A 426 -30.84 17.62 -11.41
N VAL A 427 -29.91 16.69 -11.53
CA VAL A 427 -28.69 16.85 -12.33
C VAL A 427 -28.70 15.87 -13.49
N PRO A 428 -28.21 16.23 -14.69
CA PRO A 428 -28.18 15.31 -15.82
C PRO A 428 -27.34 14.07 -15.49
N PRO A 429 -27.88 12.84 -15.67
CA PRO A 429 -27.16 11.62 -15.34
C PRO A 429 -25.97 11.36 -16.27
N LYS A 430 -25.88 12.08 -17.40
CA LYS A 430 -24.78 11.99 -18.37
C LYS A 430 -23.41 12.23 -17.74
N TRP A 431 -23.34 13.00 -16.65
CA TRP A 431 -22.11 13.25 -15.91
C TRP A 431 -21.63 12.07 -15.06
N PHE A 432 -22.43 11.01 -14.93
CA PHE A 432 -22.01 9.74 -14.31
C PHE A 432 -21.39 8.77 -15.31
N TYR A 433 -21.38 9.06 -16.61
CA TYR A 433 -20.86 8.15 -17.65
C TYR A 433 -19.44 8.53 -18.08
N ASP A 434 -18.54 8.64 -17.11
CA ASP A 434 -17.09 8.60 -17.41
C ASP A 434 -16.64 7.16 -17.69
N ALA A 435 -15.32 6.92 -17.80
CA ALA A 435 -14.79 5.59 -18.05
C ALA A 435 -15.24 4.57 -16.99
N GLU A 436 -15.24 4.98 -15.71
CA GLU A 436 -15.63 4.11 -14.60
C GLU A 436 -17.14 3.90 -14.56
N GLY A 437 -17.92 4.95 -14.75
CA GLY A 437 -19.38 4.85 -14.85
C GLY A 437 -19.85 3.97 -16.01
N SER A 438 -19.15 4.03 -17.14
CA SER A 438 -19.40 3.14 -18.28
C SER A 438 -19.11 1.69 -17.92
N ARG A 439 -17.97 1.42 -17.27
CA ARG A 439 -17.59 0.08 -16.78
C ARG A 439 -18.60 -0.47 -15.76
N LEU A 440 -19.02 0.34 -14.80
CA LEU A 440 -20.03 -0.04 -13.81
C LEU A 440 -21.38 -0.33 -14.47
N PHE A 441 -21.77 0.45 -15.48
CA PHE A 441 -22.99 0.18 -16.23
C PHE A 441 -22.92 -1.17 -16.96
N GLU A 442 -21.79 -1.49 -17.58
CA GLU A 442 -21.58 -2.81 -18.21
C GLU A 442 -21.76 -3.96 -17.20
N GLU A 443 -21.19 -3.84 -16.00
CA GLU A 443 -21.41 -4.83 -14.92
C GLU A 443 -22.88 -4.96 -14.53
N ILE A 444 -23.60 -3.85 -14.41
CA ILE A 444 -25.04 -3.85 -14.14
C ILE A 444 -25.79 -4.64 -15.21
N THR A 445 -25.43 -4.50 -16.49
CA THR A 445 -26.11 -5.23 -17.57
C THR A 445 -25.90 -6.75 -17.54
N ALA A 446 -24.90 -7.23 -16.81
CA ALA A 446 -24.64 -8.65 -16.62
C ALA A 446 -25.38 -9.26 -15.42
N LEU A 447 -25.96 -8.43 -14.54
CA LEU A 447 -26.69 -8.90 -13.37
C LEU A 447 -27.96 -9.68 -13.76
N PRO A 448 -28.31 -10.77 -13.04
CA PRO A 448 -29.54 -11.52 -13.27
C PRO A 448 -30.80 -10.65 -13.28
N GLU A 449 -30.84 -9.65 -12.40
CA GLU A 449 -31.92 -8.70 -12.18
C GLU A 449 -32.08 -7.72 -13.36
N TYR A 450 -30.99 -7.36 -14.05
CA TYR A 450 -31.01 -6.46 -15.21
C TYR A 450 -31.34 -7.23 -16.50
N TYR A 451 -32.58 -7.67 -16.62
CA TYR A 451 -33.03 -8.45 -17.78
C TYR A 451 -33.04 -7.72 -19.15
N PRO A 452 -33.17 -6.38 -19.29
CA PRO A 452 -33.41 -5.74 -20.59
C PRO A 452 -32.36 -6.06 -21.65
N THR A 453 -31.07 -5.96 -21.31
CA THR A 453 -29.96 -6.22 -22.25
C THR A 453 -30.01 -7.63 -22.82
N ARG A 454 -30.31 -8.62 -21.97
CA ARG A 454 -30.38 -10.04 -22.36
C ARG A 454 -31.58 -10.31 -23.28
N GLN A 455 -32.75 -9.75 -22.97
CA GLN A 455 -33.94 -9.95 -23.79
C GLN A 455 -33.83 -9.24 -25.15
N GLU A 456 -33.29 -8.02 -25.17
CA GLU A 456 -33.06 -7.30 -26.41
C GLU A 456 -32.06 -8.03 -27.32
N THR A 457 -30.98 -8.56 -26.74
CA THR A 457 -29.99 -9.37 -27.47
C THR A 457 -30.63 -10.60 -28.10
N ALA A 458 -31.52 -11.29 -27.39
CA ALA A 458 -32.25 -12.46 -27.92
C ALA A 458 -33.19 -12.07 -29.08
N LEU A 459 -33.97 -11.01 -28.91
CA LEU A 459 -34.88 -10.50 -29.94
C LEU A 459 -34.13 -10.05 -31.20
N LEU A 460 -32.99 -9.37 -31.04
CA LEU A 460 -32.14 -8.95 -32.16
C LEU A 460 -31.63 -10.16 -32.94
N ARG A 461 -31.17 -11.23 -32.27
CA ARG A 461 -30.71 -12.45 -32.97
C ARG A 461 -31.81 -13.11 -33.80
N GLU A 462 -33.04 -13.12 -33.30
CA GLU A 462 -34.18 -13.68 -34.03
C GLU A 462 -34.65 -12.78 -35.18
N SER A 463 -34.56 -11.46 -35.00
CA SER A 463 -35.15 -10.48 -35.92
C SER A 463 -34.17 -9.85 -36.90
N ALA A 464 -32.85 -9.97 -36.70
CA ALA A 464 -31.83 -9.24 -37.46
C ALA A 464 -32.00 -9.40 -38.97
N ALA A 465 -32.16 -10.63 -39.46
CA ALA A 465 -32.33 -10.90 -40.89
C ALA A 465 -33.56 -10.21 -41.50
N ALA A 466 -34.65 -10.08 -40.74
CA ALA A 466 -35.85 -9.39 -41.18
C ALA A 466 -35.67 -7.86 -41.11
N LEU A 467 -35.04 -7.35 -40.06
CA LEU A 467 -34.77 -5.93 -39.87
C LEU A 467 -33.83 -5.37 -40.95
N THR A 468 -32.89 -6.19 -41.42
CA THR A 468 -31.84 -5.76 -42.33
C THR A 468 -32.15 -5.95 -43.82
N ALA A 469 -33.26 -6.64 -44.15
CA ALA A 469 -33.64 -6.97 -45.52
C ALA A 469 -33.74 -5.75 -46.46
N ASP A 470 -34.10 -4.58 -45.91
CA ASP A 470 -34.34 -3.34 -46.66
C ASP A 470 -33.19 -2.32 -46.55
N PHE A 471 -32.02 -2.69 -46.01
CA PHE A 471 -30.89 -1.76 -45.88
C PHE A 471 -30.38 -1.31 -47.25
N GLY A 472 -30.26 -2.25 -48.19
CA GLY A 472 -29.69 -2.03 -49.51
C GLY A 472 -28.16 -1.89 -49.50
N PRO A 473 -27.53 -1.78 -50.69
CA PRO A 473 -26.08 -1.69 -50.80
C PRO A 473 -25.55 -0.36 -50.24
N ASP A 474 -24.30 -0.39 -49.75
CA ASP A 474 -23.59 0.77 -49.19
C ASP A 474 -24.33 1.47 -48.03
N ALA A 475 -25.27 0.77 -47.39
CA ALA A 475 -26.02 1.30 -46.26
C ALA A 475 -25.08 1.70 -45.12
N VAL A 476 -25.53 2.67 -44.32
CA VAL A 476 -24.75 3.17 -43.19
C VAL A 476 -25.57 3.07 -41.92
N LEU A 477 -25.04 2.28 -40.99
CA LEU A 477 -25.62 2.08 -39.67
C LEU A 477 -25.08 3.14 -38.71
N VAL A 478 -25.98 3.93 -38.14
CA VAL A 478 -25.65 4.96 -37.16
C VAL A 478 -26.24 4.54 -35.81
N GLU A 479 -25.38 4.25 -34.84
CA GLU A 479 -25.82 3.80 -33.52
C GLU A 479 -25.77 4.94 -32.52
N PHE A 480 -26.90 5.18 -31.85
CA PHE A 480 -27.02 6.20 -30.81
C PHE A 480 -26.76 5.59 -29.43
N GLY A 481 -25.65 5.96 -28.78
CA GLY A 481 -25.26 5.40 -27.48
C GLY A 481 -24.71 4.00 -27.62
N SER A 482 -23.58 3.86 -28.31
CA SER A 482 -23.04 2.56 -28.71
C SER A 482 -22.53 1.71 -27.55
N GLY A 483 -22.06 2.31 -26.46
CA GLY A 483 -21.41 1.60 -25.36
C GLY A 483 -20.34 0.64 -25.88
N ALA A 484 -20.40 -0.63 -25.46
CA ALA A 484 -19.50 -1.68 -25.92
C ALA A 484 -19.73 -2.18 -27.36
N SER A 485 -20.81 -1.77 -28.04
CA SER A 485 -21.23 -2.20 -29.39
C SER A 485 -21.50 -3.71 -29.58
N GLU A 486 -21.63 -4.48 -28.49
CA GLU A 486 -21.79 -5.94 -28.58
C GLU A 486 -23.10 -6.37 -29.28
N LYS A 487 -24.19 -5.63 -29.08
CA LYS A 487 -25.47 -5.89 -29.78
C LYS A 487 -25.39 -5.58 -31.27
N THR A 488 -24.60 -4.58 -31.63
CA THR A 488 -24.44 -4.10 -33.01
C THR A 488 -23.82 -5.16 -33.89
N ARG A 489 -22.91 -5.97 -33.35
CA ARG A 489 -22.32 -7.12 -34.04
C ARG A 489 -23.37 -8.03 -34.66
N ILE A 490 -24.51 -8.23 -34.00
CA ILE A 490 -25.62 -9.04 -34.51
C ILE A 490 -26.19 -8.46 -35.82
N LEU A 491 -26.29 -7.13 -35.93
CA LEU A 491 -26.73 -6.46 -37.15
C LEU A 491 -25.64 -6.44 -38.22
N LEU A 492 -24.37 -6.23 -37.82
CA LEU A 492 -23.22 -6.27 -38.74
C LEU A 492 -23.07 -7.65 -39.39
N ASP A 493 -23.22 -8.72 -38.61
CA ASP A 493 -23.16 -10.09 -39.10
C ASP A 493 -24.30 -10.43 -40.08
N ALA A 494 -25.47 -9.80 -39.89
CA ALA A 494 -26.62 -9.95 -40.78
C ALA A 494 -26.52 -9.11 -42.07
N VAL A 495 -25.56 -8.17 -42.17
CA VAL A 495 -25.34 -7.29 -43.33
C VAL A 495 -23.85 -7.19 -43.64
N PRO A 496 -23.23 -8.26 -44.17
CA PRO A 496 -21.79 -8.27 -44.44
C PRO A 496 -21.35 -7.20 -45.46
N ASP A 497 -22.26 -6.73 -46.32
CA ASP A 497 -22.02 -5.70 -47.34
C ASP A 497 -22.33 -4.26 -46.86
N LEU A 498 -22.39 -4.03 -45.53
CA LEU A 498 -22.63 -2.71 -44.97
C LEU A 498 -21.50 -1.74 -45.32
N GLY A 499 -21.85 -0.56 -45.85
CA GLY A 499 -20.87 0.41 -46.34
C GLY A 499 -20.12 1.14 -45.22
N ALA A 500 -20.81 1.49 -44.13
CA ALA A 500 -20.18 2.09 -42.96
C ALA A 500 -20.97 1.89 -41.65
N TYR A 501 -20.26 1.99 -40.54
CA TYR A 501 -20.80 2.01 -39.18
C TYR A 501 -20.31 3.28 -38.45
N VAL A 502 -21.25 4.00 -37.85
CA VAL A 502 -21.03 5.26 -37.14
C VAL A 502 -21.53 5.09 -35.71
N PRO A 503 -20.67 4.68 -34.75
CA PRO A 503 -21.02 4.69 -33.34
C PRO A 503 -21.02 6.12 -32.79
N LEU A 504 -22.06 6.47 -32.03
CA LEU A 504 -22.14 7.69 -31.24
C LEU A 504 -22.13 7.35 -29.75
N ASP A 505 -21.27 8.00 -28.97
CA ASP A 505 -21.27 7.89 -27.52
C ASP A 505 -20.77 9.18 -26.86
N ILE A 506 -21.12 9.38 -25.59
CA ILE A 506 -20.65 10.50 -24.77
C ILE A 506 -19.28 10.20 -24.15
N SER A 507 -18.97 8.92 -23.93
CA SER A 507 -17.70 8.47 -23.36
C SER A 507 -16.67 8.27 -24.46
N GLU A 508 -15.72 9.21 -24.58
CA GLU A 508 -14.70 9.17 -25.64
C GLU A 508 -13.86 7.89 -25.60
N THR A 509 -13.46 7.46 -24.40
CA THR A 509 -12.65 6.24 -24.23
C THR A 509 -13.44 5.00 -24.65
N ALA A 510 -14.69 4.84 -24.17
CA ALA A 510 -15.53 3.71 -24.54
C ALA A 510 -15.79 3.67 -26.06
N LEU A 511 -16.05 4.84 -26.66
CA LEU A 511 -16.29 4.99 -28.09
C LEU A 511 -15.08 4.57 -28.94
N LEU A 512 -13.87 5.04 -28.59
CA LEU A 512 -12.65 4.73 -29.33
C LEU A 512 -12.26 3.26 -29.18
N ASP A 513 -12.44 2.68 -27.98
CA ASP A 513 -12.17 1.27 -27.72
C ASP A 513 -13.14 0.37 -28.50
N ALA A 514 -14.44 0.67 -28.48
CA ALA A 514 -15.44 -0.06 -29.25
C ALA A 514 -15.16 0.03 -30.76
N ALA A 515 -14.88 1.23 -31.28
CA ALA A 515 -14.53 1.44 -32.68
C ALA A 515 -13.28 0.64 -33.09
N THR A 516 -12.27 0.57 -32.22
CA THR A 516 -11.04 -0.20 -32.47
C THR A 516 -11.33 -1.69 -32.57
N ARG A 517 -12.11 -2.25 -31.64
CA ARG A 517 -12.52 -3.67 -31.68
C ARG A 517 -13.31 -3.99 -32.94
N ILE A 518 -14.32 -3.18 -33.28
CA ILE A 518 -15.13 -3.40 -34.49
C ILE A 518 -14.29 -3.33 -35.76
N ARG A 519 -13.32 -2.40 -35.87
CA ARG A 519 -12.40 -2.36 -37.02
C ARG A 519 -11.55 -3.61 -37.16
N ALA A 520 -11.12 -4.20 -36.04
CA ALA A 520 -10.35 -5.43 -36.04
C ALA A 520 -11.18 -6.63 -36.50
N ASP A 521 -12.42 -6.72 -36.04
CA ASP A 521 -13.31 -7.86 -36.33
C ASP A 521 -13.96 -7.75 -37.72
N TYR A 522 -14.17 -6.53 -38.23
CA TYR A 522 -14.78 -6.24 -39.53
C TYR A 522 -13.86 -5.36 -40.39
N PRO A 523 -12.73 -5.89 -40.91
CA PRO A 523 -11.70 -5.10 -41.60
C PRO A 523 -12.17 -4.44 -42.91
N GLY A 524 -13.27 -4.91 -43.51
CA GLY A 524 -13.87 -4.30 -44.70
C GLY A 524 -14.88 -3.19 -44.41
N LEU A 525 -15.28 -3.00 -43.14
CA LEU A 525 -16.30 -2.04 -42.74
C LEU A 525 -15.65 -0.69 -42.41
N LYS A 526 -16.16 0.39 -43.01
CA LYS A 526 -15.74 1.74 -42.64
C LYS A 526 -16.35 2.13 -41.29
N VAL A 527 -15.54 2.23 -40.24
CA VAL A 527 -15.99 2.62 -38.89
C VAL A 527 -15.58 4.07 -38.58
N GLN A 528 -16.56 4.93 -38.32
CA GLN A 528 -16.34 6.35 -38.02
C GLN A 528 -17.03 6.76 -36.70
N PRO A 529 -16.29 6.77 -35.58
CA PRO A 529 -16.85 7.20 -34.30
C PRO A 529 -17.16 8.70 -34.28
N VAL A 530 -18.27 9.07 -33.65
CA VAL A 530 -18.71 10.46 -33.46
C VAL A 530 -18.99 10.68 -31.97
N LEU A 531 -18.19 11.54 -31.33
CA LEU A 531 -18.40 11.91 -29.92
C LEU A 531 -19.62 12.84 -29.82
N GLY A 532 -20.59 12.51 -28.97
CA GLY A 532 -21.78 13.33 -28.79
C GLY A 532 -22.79 12.78 -27.79
N ASP A 533 -23.73 13.62 -27.36
CA ASP A 533 -24.85 13.22 -26.50
C ASP A 533 -26.20 13.28 -27.25
N PHE A 534 -27.25 12.69 -26.66
CA PHE A 534 -28.58 12.65 -27.26
C PHE A 534 -29.26 14.02 -27.38
N GLU A 535 -28.77 15.03 -26.65
CA GLU A 535 -29.34 16.37 -26.62
C GLU A 535 -28.80 17.22 -27.79
N HIS A 536 -27.58 16.94 -28.25
CA HIS A 536 -26.89 17.69 -29.29
C HIS A 536 -26.20 16.75 -30.30
N LEU A 537 -27.00 16.14 -31.18
CA LEU A 537 -26.48 15.31 -32.27
C LEU A 537 -25.72 16.16 -33.30
N ALA A 538 -24.41 15.91 -33.42
CA ALA A 538 -23.57 16.50 -34.46
C ALA A 538 -23.95 15.98 -35.86
N PRO A 539 -23.69 16.73 -36.95
CA PRO A 539 -23.82 16.22 -38.31
C PRO A 539 -22.95 14.97 -38.53
N LEU A 540 -23.43 14.05 -39.39
CA LEU A 540 -22.65 12.89 -39.79
C LEU A 540 -21.41 13.32 -40.61
N PRO A 541 -20.31 12.55 -40.57
CA PRO A 541 -19.12 12.81 -41.39
C PRO A 541 -19.43 12.88 -42.89
N ASP A 542 -18.79 13.81 -43.59
CA ASP A 542 -19.01 14.08 -45.01
C ASP A 542 -18.51 12.96 -45.94
N ASP A 543 -17.62 12.10 -45.47
CA ASP A 543 -16.95 11.06 -46.26
C ASP A 543 -17.62 9.67 -46.16
N LEU A 544 -18.88 9.61 -45.73
CA LEU A 544 -19.66 8.37 -45.67
C LEU A 544 -20.19 7.95 -47.06
N PRO A 545 -20.40 6.63 -47.30
CA PRO A 545 -21.06 6.13 -48.49
C PRO A 545 -22.43 6.78 -48.73
N ARG A 546 -22.94 6.80 -49.97
CA ARG A 546 -24.24 7.42 -50.30
C ARG A 546 -25.45 6.49 -50.12
N GLY A 547 -25.25 5.27 -49.63
CA GLY A 547 -26.34 4.35 -49.37
C GLY A 547 -27.27 4.83 -48.24
N ARG A 548 -28.34 4.07 -48.03
CA ARG A 548 -29.40 4.42 -47.08
C ARG A 548 -28.85 4.56 -45.65
N ARG A 549 -29.31 5.57 -44.93
CA ARG A 549 -29.00 5.74 -43.50
C ARG A 549 -29.95 4.91 -42.64
N ILE A 550 -29.39 4.19 -41.68
CA ILE A 550 -30.13 3.38 -40.71
C ILE A 550 -29.79 3.88 -39.32
N GLY A 551 -30.76 4.47 -38.63
CA GLY A 551 -30.61 4.77 -37.21
C GLY A 551 -30.81 3.50 -36.39
N PHE A 552 -29.93 3.24 -35.44
CA PHE A 552 -30.06 2.17 -34.46
C PHE A 552 -30.00 2.77 -33.08
N PHE A 553 -31.11 2.70 -32.36
CA PHE A 553 -31.19 3.14 -30.96
C PHE A 553 -31.63 1.96 -30.10
N PRO A 554 -30.68 1.05 -29.78
CA PRO A 554 -30.95 -0.08 -28.90
C PRO A 554 -30.96 0.36 -27.44
N GLY A 555 -31.54 -0.47 -26.60
CA GLY A 555 -31.76 -0.19 -25.20
C GLY A 555 -33.07 0.54 -25.00
N SER A 556 -33.70 0.28 -23.86
CA SER A 556 -34.91 0.97 -23.39
C SER A 556 -34.69 2.44 -23.03
N THR A 557 -33.60 3.05 -23.51
CA THR A 557 -33.14 4.40 -23.21
C THR A 557 -34.16 5.46 -23.61
N ILE A 558 -34.94 5.23 -24.68
CA ILE A 558 -36.04 6.14 -25.04
C ILE A 558 -37.09 6.27 -23.93
N GLY A 559 -37.29 5.22 -23.12
CA GLY A 559 -38.19 5.22 -21.97
C GLY A 559 -37.66 6.02 -20.77
N ASN A 560 -36.35 6.34 -20.75
CA ASN A 560 -35.75 7.19 -19.73
C ASN A 560 -35.92 8.69 -20.03
N LEU A 561 -36.40 9.04 -21.24
CA LEU A 561 -36.64 10.41 -21.65
C LEU A 561 -38.08 10.83 -21.32
N HIS A 562 -38.27 12.08 -20.92
CA HIS A 562 -39.62 12.65 -20.89
C HIS A 562 -40.19 12.76 -22.32
N PRO A 563 -41.52 12.77 -22.51
CA PRO A 563 -42.12 12.81 -23.85
C PRO A 563 -41.57 13.91 -24.77
N ALA A 564 -41.38 15.13 -24.24
CA ALA A 564 -40.82 16.24 -25.01
C ALA A 564 -39.33 16.04 -25.37
N GLU A 565 -38.56 15.33 -24.53
CA GLU A 565 -37.16 14.97 -24.82
C GLU A 565 -37.08 13.91 -25.92
N ALA A 566 -37.92 12.88 -25.82
CA ALA A 566 -38.02 11.83 -26.83
C ALA A 566 -38.42 12.40 -28.21
N GLU A 567 -39.40 13.31 -28.26
CA GLU A 567 -39.80 13.99 -29.50
C GLU A 567 -38.65 14.82 -30.10
N ARG A 568 -37.93 15.58 -29.27
CA ARG A 568 -36.77 16.36 -29.73
C ARG A 568 -35.66 15.47 -30.28
N PHE A 569 -35.35 14.39 -29.59
CA PHE A 569 -34.36 13.40 -30.02
C PHE A 569 -34.74 12.78 -31.37
N LEU A 570 -35.96 12.25 -31.50
CA LEU A 570 -36.42 11.62 -32.75
C LEU A 570 -36.44 12.62 -33.92
N ALA A 571 -36.83 13.88 -33.67
CA ALA A 571 -36.77 14.94 -34.68
C ALA A 571 -35.32 15.27 -35.09
N ALA A 572 -34.38 15.28 -34.15
CA ALA A 572 -32.96 15.49 -34.41
C ALA A 572 -32.34 14.32 -35.18
N ALA A 573 -32.63 13.09 -34.77
CA ALA A 573 -32.21 11.87 -35.47
C ALA A 573 -32.72 11.85 -36.90
N ARG A 574 -34.00 12.21 -37.14
CA ARG A 574 -34.55 12.35 -38.51
C ARG A 574 -33.79 13.39 -39.34
N ARG A 575 -33.48 14.56 -38.77
CA ARG A 575 -32.70 15.60 -39.48
C ARG A 575 -31.30 15.11 -39.84
N MET A 576 -30.66 14.39 -38.92
CA MET A 576 -29.30 13.87 -39.09
C MET A 576 -29.24 12.74 -40.13
N LEU A 577 -30.20 11.81 -40.09
CA LEU A 577 -30.22 10.64 -40.99
C LEU A 577 -30.79 10.96 -42.37
N GLY A 578 -31.64 11.99 -42.49
CA GLY A 578 -32.23 12.44 -43.75
C GLY A 578 -33.53 11.74 -44.13
N GLU A 579 -34.11 12.16 -45.25
CA GLU A 579 -35.36 11.58 -45.77
C GLU A 579 -35.14 10.17 -46.34
N GLY A 580 -36.08 9.26 -46.06
CA GLY A 580 -35.99 7.86 -46.52
C GLY A 580 -35.07 6.97 -45.68
N ALA A 581 -34.56 7.46 -44.55
CA ALA A 581 -33.83 6.65 -43.58
C ALA A 581 -34.75 5.61 -42.90
N LEU A 582 -34.17 4.47 -42.52
CA LEU A 582 -34.82 3.51 -41.62
C LEU A 582 -34.36 3.78 -40.18
N PHE A 583 -35.17 3.36 -39.22
CA PHE A 583 -34.86 3.55 -37.80
C PHE A 583 -35.29 2.32 -37.00
N ILE A 584 -34.31 1.65 -36.38
CA ILE A 584 -34.51 0.53 -35.48
C ILE A 584 -34.50 1.08 -34.06
N LEU A 585 -35.63 0.97 -33.38
CA LEU A 585 -35.84 1.48 -32.02
C LEU A 585 -36.13 0.34 -31.05
N GLY A 586 -35.32 0.23 -29.99
CA GLY A 586 -35.62 -0.61 -28.83
C GLY A 586 -36.60 0.10 -27.89
N VAL A 587 -37.69 -0.58 -27.51
CA VAL A 587 -38.64 -0.06 -26.53
C VAL A 587 -38.96 -1.17 -25.54
N ASP A 588 -38.81 -0.85 -24.26
CA ASP A 588 -39.23 -1.73 -23.18
C ASP A 588 -40.61 -1.27 -22.68
N LEU A 589 -41.57 -2.19 -22.72
CA LEU A 589 -42.97 -1.86 -22.48
C LEU A 589 -43.22 -1.54 -21.00
N VAL A 590 -44.38 -0.97 -20.69
CA VAL A 590 -44.81 -0.74 -19.30
C VAL A 590 -45.15 -2.09 -18.67
N LYS A 591 -44.53 -2.39 -17.52
CA LYS A 591 -44.78 -3.63 -16.74
C LYS A 591 -45.80 -3.31 -15.67
N ASP A 592 -46.51 -4.33 -15.25
CA ASP A 592 -47.28 -4.26 -14.02
C ASP A 592 -46.33 -3.92 -12.84
N PRO A 593 -46.65 -2.91 -12.01
CA PRO A 593 -45.85 -2.58 -10.83
C PRO A 593 -45.58 -3.78 -9.91
N ALA A 594 -46.48 -4.75 -9.83
CA ALA A 594 -46.28 -5.96 -9.04
C ALA A 594 -45.11 -6.82 -9.55
N ILE A 595 -44.81 -6.76 -10.86
CA ILE A 595 -43.65 -7.44 -11.46
C ILE A 595 -42.36 -6.68 -11.11
N LEU A 596 -42.40 -5.35 -11.13
CA LEU A 596 -41.23 -4.50 -10.86
C LEU A 596 -40.85 -4.43 -9.38
N VAL A 597 -41.82 -4.54 -8.46
CA VAL A 597 -41.57 -4.50 -7.00
C VAL A 597 -41.10 -5.85 -6.46
N ALA A 598 -41.41 -6.95 -7.15
CA ALA A 598 -41.01 -8.30 -6.74
C ALA A 598 -39.63 -8.74 -7.26
N ALA A 599 -39.13 -8.09 -8.32
CA ALA A 599 -37.79 -8.25 -8.87
C ALA A 599 -36.82 -7.31 -8.15
#